data_AF-A0A6I9S5D8-F1
#
_entry.id   AF-A0A6I9S5D8-F1
#
_cell.length_a   1.000
_cell.length_b   1.000
_cell.length_c   1.000
_cell.angle_alpha   90.00
_cell.angle_beta   90.00
_cell.angle_gamma   90.00
#
_symmetry.space_group_name_H-M   'P 1'
#
loop_
_entity.id
_entity.type
_entity.pdbx_description
1 polymer ?
#
loop_
_entity_poly.entity_id
_entity_poly.type
_entity_poly.pdbx_seq_one_letter_code
_entity_poly.pdbx_strand_id
1 'polypeptide(L)'
;MDFVPASDEVLGIFVPIAVYWIYSGIYMILGSLEKYRLHSKKDEDIKNLVSKREVAKGVLLQQLLQAAIALLVFRLGRDESTTTSNVQTPITVIVKQFFIGMFVIDTWQYFWHRYMHLNKYLYRHIHSWHHRLVVPYAFGSQYNHP
;
A
#
# COMPACT_ATOMS: atom_id res chain seq x y z
N MET A 1 29.04 16.04 6.55
CA MET A 1 27.70 15.87 7.14
C MET A 1 27.55 14.39 7.38
N ASP A 2 27.59 13.96 8.64
CA ASP A 2 27.42 12.56 8.99
C ASP A 2 25.98 12.15 8.70
N PHE A 3 25.81 11.17 7.83
CA PHE A 3 24.52 10.58 7.53
C PHE A 3 24.10 9.77 8.75
N VAL A 4 23.23 10.32 9.60
CA VAL A 4 22.60 9.55 10.66
C VAL A 4 21.62 8.59 9.99
N PRO A 5 21.88 7.27 9.99
CA PRO A 5 20.93 6.33 9.41
C PRO A 5 19.61 6.42 10.20
N ALA A 6 18.50 6.51 9.47
CA ALA A 6 17.18 6.46 10.09
C ALA A 6 17.04 5.15 10.88
N SER A 7 16.35 5.19 12.03
CA SER A 7 16.11 3.98 12.82
C SER A 7 15.24 2.99 12.06
N ASP A 8 15.33 1.71 12.38
CA ASP A 8 14.58 0.64 11.70
C ASP A 8 13.07 0.87 11.75
N GLU A 9 12.56 1.49 12.81
CA GLU A 9 11.15 1.87 12.93
C GLU A 9 10.76 2.94 11.91
N VAL A 10 11.61 3.96 11.74
CA VAL A 10 11.41 5.02 10.74
C VAL A 10 11.47 4.43 9.34
N LEU A 11 12.44 3.57 9.05
CA LEU A 11 12.54 2.88 7.77
C LEU A 11 11.32 2.00 7.51
N GLY A 12 10.88 1.23 8.50
CA GLY A 12 9.70 0.35 8.42
C GLY A 12 8.39 1.09 8.12
N ILE A 13 8.26 2.35 8.54
CA ILE A 13 7.08 3.19 8.27
C ILE A 13 7.16 3.85 6.88
N PHE A 14 8.29 4.50 6.57
CA PHE A 14 8.37 5.38 5.41
C PHE A 14 8.79 4.68 4.11
N VAL A 15 9.60 3.62 4.17
CA VAL A 15 10.07 2.91 2.97
C VAL A 15 8.89 2.33 2.17
N PRO A 16 7.91 1.63 2.76
CA PRO A 16 6.76 1.12 1.99
C PRO A 16 5.95 2.22 1.30
N ILE A 17 5.78 3.37 1.95
CA ILE A 17 5.07 4.54 1.39
C ILE A 17 5.86 5.11 0.20
N ALA A 18 7.18 5.27 0.34
CA ALA A 18 8.04 5.76 -0.73
C ALA A 18 8.00 4.81 -1.94
N VAL A 19 8.18 3.51 -1.70
CA VAL A 19 8.10 2.46 -2.74
C VAL A 19 6.74 2.52 -3.46
N TYR A 20 5.64 2.63 -2.73
CA TYR A 20 4.29 2.74 -3.28
C TYR A 20 4.16 3.89 -4.29
N TRP A 21 4.59 5.10 -3.90
CA TRP A 21 4.46 6.28 -4.75
C TRP A 21 5.44 6.28 -5.92
N ILE A 22 6.66 5.75 -5.74
CA ILE A 22 7.64 5.59 -6.83
C ILE A 22 7.08 4.66 -7.90
N TYR A 23 6.64 3.46 -7.52
CA TYR A 23 6.07 2.50 -8.47
C TYR A 23 4.80 3.04 -9.14
N SER A 24 3.92 3.68 -8.37
CA SER A 24 2.75 4.34 -8.92
C SER A 24 3.12 5.41 -9.95
N GLY A 25 4.13 6.23 -9.66
CA GLY A 25 4.64 7.26 -10.56
C GLY A 25 5.17 6.67 -11.87
N ILE A 26 5.95 5.59 -11.80
CA ILE A 26 6.44 4.87 -12.99
C ILE A 26 5.26 4.39 -13.86
N TYR A 27 4.25 3.75 -13.27
CA TYR A 27 3.08 3.28 -14.02
C TYR A 27 2.23 4.44 -14.57
N MET A 28 2.17 5.58 -13.88
CA MET A 28 1.49 6.77 -14.41
C MET A 28 2.20 7.33 -15.64
N ILE A 29 3.54 7.32 -15.67
CA ILE A 29 4.33 7.70 -16.84
C ILE A 29 4.06 6.74 -18.00
N LEU A 30 4.09 5.42 -17.75
CA LEU A 30 3.77 4.41 -18.77
C LEU A 30 2.32 4.53 -19.27
N GLY A 31 1.41 5.02 -18.44
CA GLY A 31 0.02 5.30 -18.81
C GLY A 31 -0.16 6.37 -19.90
N SER A 32 0.91 7.08 -20.29
CA SER A 32 0.92 7.97 -21.45
C SER A 32 0.96 7.23 -22.79
N LEU A 33 1.34 5.95 -22.79
CA LEU A 33 1.42 5.11 -23.98
C LEU A 33 0.05 4.53 -24.36
N GLU A 34 -0.80 5.34 -25.00
CA GLU A 34 -2.21 5.01 -25.25
C GLU A 34 -2.44 3.66 -25.95
N LYS A 35 -1.53 3.26 -26.85
CA LYS A 35 -1.59 1.97 -27.56
C LYS A 35 -1.62 0.74 -26.63
N TYR A 36 -1.01 0.84 -25.45
CA TYR A 36 -0.88 -0.28 -24.51
C TYR A 36 -1.84 -0.19 -23.32
N ARG A 37 -2.73 0.81 -23.30
CA ARG A 37 -3.71 0.96 -22.22
C ARG A 37 -4.85 -0.05 -22.37
N LEU A 38 -5.21 -0.71 -21.28
CA LEU A 38 -6.42 -1.53 -21.19
C LEU A 38 -7.70 -0.70 -21.24
N HIS A 39 -7.68 0.50 -20.66
CA HIS A 39 -8.81 1.42 -20.64
C HIS A 39 -8.43 2.75 -21.30
N SER A 40 -9.29 3.24 -22.20
CA SER A 40 -9.09 4.54 -22.82
C SER A 40 -9.21 5.66 -21.79
N LYS A 41 -8.63 6.83 -22.07
CA LYS A 41 -8.86 8.01 -21.21
C LYS A 41 -10.33 8.42 -21.16
N LYS A 42 -11.06 8.21 -22.26
CA LYS A 42 -12.50 8.42 -22.30
C LYS A 42 -13.23 7.49 -21.31
N ASP A 43 -12.83 6.22 -21.22
CA ASP A 43 -13.38 5.30 -20.21
C ASP A 43 -13.09 5.79 -18.79
N GLU A 44 -11.86 6.26 -18.55
CA GLU A 44 -11.43 6.83 -17.27
C GLU A 44 -12.31 8.01 -16.84
N ASP A 45 -12.54 8.97 -17.75
CA ASP A 45 -13.30 10.19 -17.47
C ASP A 45 -14.80 9.94 -17.27
N ILE A 46 -15.35 8.91 -17.91
CA ILE A 46 -16.80 8.62 -17.88
C ILE A 46 -17.15 7.62 -16.78
N LYS A 47 -16.31 6.61 -16.53
CA LYS A 47 -16.63 5.50 -15.61
C LYS A 47 -16.21 5.76 -14.17
N ASN A 48 -15.19 6.61 -13.93
CA ASN A 48 -14.76 6.91 -12.57
C ASN A 48 -15.70 7.90 -11.90
N LEU A 49 -16.13 7.58 -10.68
CA LEU A 49 -16.99 8.45 -9.86
C LEU A 49 -16.16 9.38 -8.95
N VAL A 50 -14.84 9.33 -9.06
CA VAL A 50 -13.89 10.09 -8.23
C VAL A 50 -12.71 10.57 -9.08
N SER A 51 -12.28 11.80 -8.82
CA SER A 51 -11.12 12.39 -9.46
C SER A 51 -9.81 11.79 -8.94
N LYS A 52 -8.74 11.90 -9.73
CA LYS A 52 -7.36 11.54 -9.31
C LYS A 52 -6.96 12.17 -7.98
N ARG A 53 -7.35 13.42 -7.75
CA ARG A 53 -7.03 14.16 -6.51
C ARG A 53 -7.75 13.59 -5.31
N GLU A 54 -9.02 13.19 -5.44
CA GLU A 54 -9.77 12.55 -4.36
C GLU A 54 -9.19 11.18 -4.02
N VAL A 55 -8.83 10.40 -5.03
CA VAL A 55 -8.17 9.10 -4.85
C VAL A 55 -6.84 9.28 -4.11
N ALA A 56 -5.99 10.22 -4.55
CA ALA A 56 -4.71 10.49 -3.90
C ALA A 56 -4.87 10.95 -2.44
N LYS A 57 -5.84 11.82 -2.15
CA LYS A 57 -6.16 12.23 -0.78
C LYS A 57 -6.59 11.05 0.10
N GLY A 58 -7.46 10.18 -0.43
CA GLY A 58 -7.91 8.99 0.30
C GLY A 58 -6.75 8.05 0.62
N VAL A 59 -5.86 7.82 -0.35
CA VAL A 59 -4.65 7.00 -0.18
C VAL A 59 -3.72 7.60 0.88
N LEU A 60 -3.46 8.91 0.82
CA LEU A 60 -2.62 9.59 1.82
C LEU A 60 -3.23 9.54 3.22
N LEU A 61 -4.56 9.66 3.34
CA LEU A 61 -5.25 9.50 4.62
C LEU A 61 -5.09 8.07 5.16
N GLN A 62 -5.22 7.06 4.31
CA GLN A 62 -5.05 5.66 4.71
C GLN A 62 -3.59 5.35 5.09
N GLN A 63 -2.61 5.89 4.36
CA GLN A 63 -1.19 5.78 4.71
C GLN A 63 -0.85 6.50 6.02
N LEU A 64 -1.47 7.64 6.30
CA LEU A 64 -1.32 8.33 7.58
C LEU A 64 -1.85 7.48 8.74
N LEU A 65 -3.01 6.85 8.57
CA LEU A 65 -3.57 5.93 9.56
C LEU A 65 -2.66 4.71 9.76
N GLN A 66 -2.18 4.11 8.67
CA GLN A 66 -1.22 2.99 8.73
C GLN A 66 0.06 3.38 9.46
N ALA A 67 0.62 4.56 9.18
CA ALA A 67 1.81 5.08 9.86
C ALA A 67 1.57 5.33 11.35
N ALA A 68 0.39 5.86 11.72
CA ALA A 68 0.01 6.07 13.11
C ALA A 68 -0.12 4.75 13.88
N ILE A 69 -0.75 3.73 13.28
CA ILE A 69 -0.87 2.39 13.87
C ILE A 69 0.51 1.74 14.00
N ALA A 70 1.35 1.82 12.96
CA ALA A 70 2.71 1.27 13.00
C ALA A 70 3.54 1.92 14.11
N LEU A 71 3.49 3.25 14.23
CA LEU A 71 4.16 3.97 15.31
C LEU A 71 3.67 3.51 16.69
N LEU A 72 2.36 3.34 16.87
CA LEU A 72 1.79 2.83 18.12
C LEU A 72 2.30 1.41 18.43
N VAL A 73 2.33 0.51 17.44
CA VAL A 73 2.85 -0.85 17.60
C VAL A 73 4.32 -0.83 18.01
N PHE A 74 5.15 -0.01 17.36
CA PHE A 74 6.57 0.12 17.73
C PHE A 74 6.75 0.69 19.14
N ARG A 75 5.92 1.65 19.55
CA ARG A 75 5.96 2.23 20.90
C ARG A 75 5.59 1.20 21.98
N LEU A 76 4.61 0.34 21.70
CA LEU A 76 4.14 -0.67 22.64
C LEU A 76 5.03 -1.94 22.67
N GLY A 77 5.66 -2.28 21.55
CA GLY A 77 6.50 -3.47 21.41
C GLY A 77 7.96 -3.28 21.81
N ARG A 78 8.36 -2.06 22.22
CA ARG A 78 9.74 -1.75 22.60
C ARG A 78 10.04 -2.28 24.00
N ASP A 79 10.63 -3.46 24.06
CA ASP A 79 11.16 -4.04 25.29
C ASP A 79 12.56 -3.45 25.56
N GLU A 80 12.72 -2.73 26.69
CA GLU A 80 13.98 -2.05 27.07
C GLU A 80 15.14 -3.03 27.31
N SER A 81 14.85 -4.32 27.38
CA SER A 81 15.81 -5.41 27.56
C SER A 81 16.51 -5.88 26.28
N THR A 82 16.18 -5.31 25.11
CA THR A 82 16.83 -5.67 23.83
C THR A 82 18.25 -5.12 23.78
N THR A 83 19.20 -5.91 24.26
CA THR A 83 20.63 -5.65 24.05
C THR A 83 20.90 -5.71 22.55
N THR A 84 21.39 -4.62 21.96
CA THR A 84 21.81 -4.51 20.54
C THR A 84 23.03 -5.39 20.28
N SER A 85 22.80 -6.69 20.23
CA SER A 85 23.77 -7.62 19.66
C SER A 85 23.76 -7.39 18.16
N ASN A 86 24.90 -6.93 17.62
CA ASN A 86 25.12 -6.67 16.20
C ASN A 86 25.21 -8.00 15.43
N VAL A 87 24.11 -8.75 15.40
CA VAL A 87 24.00 -10.00 14.68
C VAL A 87 23.51 -9.66 13.27
N GLN A 88 24.44 -9.67 12.32
CA GLN A 88 24.11 -9.52 10.91
C GLN A 88 23.21 -10.70 10.47
N THR A 89 21.93 -10.43 10.22
CA THR A 89 21.02 -11.44 9.67
C THR A 89 21.52 -11.88 8.28
N PRO A 90 21.69 -13.18 8.02
CA PRO A 90 22.12 -13.66 6.71
C PRO A 90 21.15 -13.25 5.60
N ILE A 91 21.67 -12.88 4.42
CA ILE A 91 20.86 -12.49 3.25
C ILE A 91 19.86 -13.59 2.87
N THR A 92 20.24 -14.86 3.04
CA THR A 92 19.36 -16.02 2.79
C THR A 92 18.11 -16.01 3.67
N VAL A 93 18.25 -15.59 4.93
CA VAL A 93 17.12 -15.44 5.86
C VAL A 93 16.23 -14.28 5.42
N ILE A 94 16.81 -13.14 5.05
CA ILE A 94 16.06 -11.96 4.56
C ILE A 94 15.26 -12.32 3.30
N VAL A 95 15.90 -12.96 2.32
CA VAL A 95 15.24 -13.38 1.07
C VAL A 95 14.10 -14.35 1.36
N LYS A 96 14.32 -15.34 2.23
CA LYS A 96 13.27 -16.29 2.63
C LYS A 96 12.11 -15.59 3.32
N GLN A 97 12.38 -14.69 4.27
CA GLN A 97 11.35 -13.91 4.97
C GLN A 97 10.57 -13.03 4.01
N PHE A 98 11.24 -12.40 3.04
CA PHE A 98 10.59 -11.60 2.01
C PHE A 98 9.59 -12.41 1.18
N PHE A 99 10.01 -13.57 0.65
CA PHE A 99 9.12 -14.43 -0.15
C PHE A 99 7.95 -15.02 0.67
N ILE A 100 8.20 -15.44 1.91
CA ILE A 100 7.14 -15.89 2.80
C ILE A 100 6.17 -14.74 3.09
N GLY A 101 6.70 -13.55 3.38
CA GLY A 101 5.90 -12.34 3.62
C GLY A 101 5.02 -11.97 2.42
N MET A 102 5.59 -11.97 1.21
CA MET A 102 4.82 -11.75 -0.03
C MET A 102 3.71 -12.79 -0.18
N PHE A 103 4.02 -14.08 -0.01
CA PHE A 103 3.02 -15.14 -0.10
C PHE A 103 1.87 -14.95 0.90
N VAL A 104 2.19 -14.64 2.16
CA VAL A 104 1.20 -14.42 3.22
C VAL A 104 0.33 -13.20 2.92
N ILE A 105 0.94 -12.06 2.55
CA ILE A 105 0.21 -10.83 2.27
C ILE A 105 -0.67 -10.97 1.01
N ASP A 106 -0.17 -11.54 -0.08
CA ASP A 106 -0.95 -11.76 -1.29
C ASP A 106 -2.15 -12.68 -1.03
N THR A 107 -1.90 -13.78 -0.30
CA THR A 107 -2.95 -14.72 0.10
C THR A 107 -4.02 -14.01 0.94
N TRP A 108 -3.60 -13.28 1.96
CA TRP A 108 -4.49 -12.51 2.83
C TRP A 108 -5.30 -11.47 2.03
N GLN A 109 -4.64 -10.67 1.19
CA GLN A 109 -5.29 -9.64 0.36
C GLN A 109 -6.31 -10.26 -0.58
N TYR A 110 -5.98 -11.37 -1.26
CA TYR A 110 -6.91 -12.06 -2.15
C TYR A 110 -8.15 -12.54 -1.42
N PHE A 111 -7.99 -13.24 -0.29
CA PHE A 111 -9.13 -13.79 0.43
C PHE A 111 -10.01 -12.72 1.06
N TRP A 112 -9.43 -11.65 1.61
CA TRP A 112 -10.21 -10.52 2.12
C TRP A 112 -10.97 -9.79 1.02
N HIS A 113 -10.30 -9.53 -0.10
CA HIS A 113 -10.93 -8.91 -1.26
C HIS A 113 -12.10 -9.76 -1.78
N ARG A 114 -11.88 -11.07 -1.93
CA ARG A 114 -12.92 -12.02 -2.34
C ARG A 114 -14.07 -12.07 -1.34
N TYR A 115 -13.77 -12.10 -0.05
CA TYR A 115 -14.80 -12.12 1.00
C TYR A 115 -15.66 -10.85 0.96
N MET A 116 -15.04 -9.68 0.79
CA MET A 116 -15.75 -8.41 0.64
C MET A 116 -16.65 -8.37 -0.60
N HIS A 117 -16.29 -9.07 -1.68
CA HIS A 117 -17.15 -9.22 -2.85
C HIS A 117 -18.30 -10.22 -2.65
N LEU A 118 -18.10 -11.28 -1.87
CA LEU A 118 -19.13 -12.30 -1.61
C LEU A 118 -20.15 -11.84 -0.57
N ASN A 119 -19.72 -11.08 0.44
CA ASN A 119 -20.59 -10.58 1.49
C ASN A 119 -21.26 -9.27 1.05
N LYS A 120 -22.58 -9.31 0.81
CA LYS A 120 -23.36 -8.13 0.36
C LYS A 120 -23.23 -6.92 1.28
N TYR A 121 -23.12 -7.12 2.59
CA TYR A 121 -22.99 -6.02 3.55
C TYR A 121 -21.63 -5.33 3.41
N LEU A 122 -20.54 -6.12 3.41
CA LEU A 122 -19.19 -5.58 3.25
C LEU A 122 -19.00 -4.96 1.86
N TYR A 123 -19.58 -5.58 0.82
CA TYR A 123 -19.59 -4.99 -0.51
C TYR A 123 -20.23 -3.62 -0.50
N ARG A 124 -21.46 -3.50 0.02
CA ARG A 124 -22.24 -2.27 -0.08
C ARG A 124 -21.65 -1.12 0.74
N HIS A 125 -21.08 -1.41 1.90
CA HIS A 125 -20.65 -0.37 2.85
C HIS A 125 -19.14 -0.09 2.82
N ILE A 126 -18.30 -1.07 2.48
CA ILE A 126 -16.84 -0.90 2.53
C ILE A 126 -16.27 -0.97 1.12
N HIS A 127 -16.52 -2.06 0.41
CA HIS A 127 -15.79 -2.33 -0.84
C HIS A 127 -16.33 -1.56 -2.04
N SER A 128 -17.60 -1.16 -2.02
CA SER A 128 -18.20 -0.28 -3.02
C SER A 128 -17.46 1.06 -3.14
N TRP A 129 -16.86 1.54 -2.05
CA TRP A 129 -16.06 2.75 -2.04
C TRP A 129 -14.84 2.62 -2.96
N HIS A 130 -14.13 1.49 -2.87
CA HIS A 130 -13.02 1.17 -3.76
C HIS A 130 -13.49 1.11 -5.22
N HIS A 131 -14.64 0.47 -5.48
CA HIS A 131 -15.24 0.36 -6.81
C HIS A 131 -15.86 1.66 -7.36
N ARG A 132 -15.80 2.79 -6.63
CA ARG A 132 -16.03 4.12 -7.22
C ARG A 132 -14.97 4.48 -8.26
N LEU A 133 -13.79 3.84 -8.17
CA LEU A 133 -12.71 3.91 -9.14
C LEU A 133 -12.76 2.68 -10.06
N VAL A 134 -13.51 2.77 -11.16
CA VAL A 134 -13.74 1.67 -12.10
C VAL A 134 -12.53 1.43 -13.01
N VAL A 135 -11.95 2.53 -13.52
CA VAL A 135 -10.69 2.52 -14.27
C VAL A 135 -9.57 2.91 -13.30
N PRO A 136 -8.79 1.94 -12.81
CA PRO A 136 -7.85 2.18 -11.72
C PRO A 136 -6.67 3.04 -12.16
N TYR A 137 -6.33 4.02 -11.33
CA TYR A 137 -5.00 4.64 -11.33
C TYR A 137 -4.01 3.71 -10.63
N ALA A 138 -2.72 3.76 -10.97
CA ALA A 138 -1.72 2.93 -10.30
C ALA A 138 -1.69 3.15 -8.77
N PHE A 139 -1.81 4.42 -8.35
CA PHE A 139 -1.91 4.80 -6.93
C PHE A 139 -3.33 4.57 -6.35
N GLY A 140 -4.29 4.06 -7.10
CA GLY A 140 -5.65 3.79 -6.64
C GLY A 140 -5.81 2.47 -5.90
N SER A 141 -4.77 1.62 -5.86
CA SER A 141 -4.83 0.31 -5.19
C SER A 141 -5.10 0.40 -3.69
N GLN A 142 -4.64 1.48 -3.03
CA GLN A 142 -4.93 1.79 -1.64
C GLN A 142 -6.10 2.77 -1.45
N TYR A 143 -6.95 3.00 -2.46
CA TYR A 143 -8.15 3.81 -2.28
C TYR A 143 -9.27 2.96 -1.66
N ASN A 144 -9.36 2.95 -0.34
CA ASN A 144 -10.38 2.22 0.40
C ASN A 144 -11.32 3.15 1.16
N HIS A 145 -12.36 2.56 1.76
CA HIS A 145 -13.27 3.27 2.64
C HIS A 145 -12.49 3.92 3.80
N PRO A 146 -12.72 5.22 4.10
CA PRO A 146 -12.06 5.94 5.19
C PRO A 146 -12.51 5.47 6.58
#